data_AF-A0A8J5YD52-F1
#
_entry.id   AF-A0A8J5YD52-F1
#
_cell.length_a   1.000
_cell.length_b   1.000
_cell.length_c   1.000
_cell.angle_alpha   90.00
_cell.angle_beta   90.00
_cell.angle_gamma   90.00
#
_symmetry.space_group_name_H-M   'P 1'
#
loop_
_entity.id
_entity.type
_entity.pdbx_description
1 polymer ?
#
loop_
_entity_poly.entity_id
_entity_poly.type
_entity_poly.pdbx_seq_one_letter_code
_entity_poly.pdbx_strand_id
1 'polypeptide(L)'
;MGLLIEGPRIGRFDSSGRSVALRDHNATLVVLGTFILWFVWYGFNPGSFNKISDFYTSGNHYGQWSAVGRTAVTTTLAGCASALTTLFGKWILTSHWDVTDVCSGLLGGFAAITAGCSVVEPWAAIICGFVAASVLICCNNLAEKVKYDDPLGAAQLHGGCGLGGNFYSFFASEKYVREVYPSRPVRYGLFMGGGGRLLAAHIIQILVIVGG
;
A
#
# COMPACT_ATOMS: atom_id res chain seq x y z
N MET A 1 -15.58 -4.27 -9.71
CA MET A 1 -16.80 -4.83 -10.32
C MET A 1 -18.06 -4.06 -9.92
N GLY A 2 -18.39 -3.89 -8.64
CA GLY A 2 -19.65 -3.23 -8.22
C GLY A 2 -19.88 -1.83 -8.82
N LEU A 3 -18.85 -0.98 -8.86
CA LEU A 3 -18.91 0.37 -9.40
C LEU A 3 -19.08 0.48 -10.92
N LEU A 4 -18.67 -0.55 -11.68
CA LEU A 4 -18.90 -0.59 -13.13
C LEU A 4 -20.36 -0.89 -13.47
N ILE A 5 -21.09 -1.51 -12.54
CA ILE A 5 -22.49 -1.90 -12.71
C ILE A 5 -23.43 -0.74 -12.31
N GLU A 6 -23.10 -0.02 -11.24
CA GLU A 6 -23.94 1.10 -10.76
C GLU A 6 -23.75 2.40 -11.55
N GLY A 7 -22.58 2.59 -12.17
CA GLY A 7 -22.26 3.82 -12.90
C GLY A 7 -21.98 5.02 -11.97
N PRO A 8 -21.63 6.19 -12.53
CA PRO A 8 -21.20 7.33 -11.74
C PRO A 8 -22.34 8.07 -11.03
N ARG A 9 -22.07 8.65 -9.87
CA ARG A 9 -23.09 9.39 -9.11
C ARG A 9 -23.55 10.63 -9.88
N ILE A 10 -24.86 10.92 -9.78
CA ILE A 10 -25.49 12.09 -10.39
C ILE A 10 -24.77 13.36 -9.91
N GLY A 11 -24.31 14.20 -10.84
CA GLY A 11 -23.61 15.44 -10.55
C GLY A 11 -22.10 15.32 -10.34
N ARG A 12 -21.51 14.11 -10.36
CA ARG A 12 -20.05 13.93 -10.35
C ARG A 12 -19.40 14.42 -11.64
N PHE A 13 -20.10 14.25 -12.77
CA PHE A 13 -19.67 14.75 -14.07
C PHE A 13 -20.72 15.72 -14.59
N ASP A 14 -20.29 16.95 -14.91
CA ASP A 14 -21.16 17.93 -15.56
C ASP A 14 -21.56 17.44 -16.97
N SER A 15 -22.60 18.04 -17.54
CA SER A 15 -23.01 17.92 -18.95
C SER A 15 -21.85 18.11 -19.95
N SER A 16 -20.85 18.91 -19.57
CA SER A 16 -19.60 19.11 -20.31
C SER A 16 -18.54 18.00 -20.13
N GLY A 17 -18.83 16.99 -19.31
CA GLY A 17 -17.93 15.88 -18.98
C GLY A 17 -16.83 16.20 -17.98
N ARG A 18 -16.84 17.39 -17.36
CA ARG A 18 -15.86 17.81 -16.35
C ARG A 18 -16.14 17.15 -14.99
N SER A 19 -15.08 16.69 -14.32
CA SER A 19 -15.10 16.18 -12.94
C SER A 19 -15.50 17.32 -11.99
N VAL A 20 -16.62 17.16 -11.29
CA VAL A 20 -17.06 18.04 -10.21
C VAL A 20 -16.81 17.31 -8.90
N ALA A 21 -15.94 17.86 -8.06
CA ALA A 21 -15.66 17.29 -6.75
C ALA A 21 -16.92 17.38 -5.87
N LEU A 22 -17.50 16.22 -5.55
CA LEU A 22 -18.54 16.12 -4.54
C LEU A 22 -17.84 16.21 -3.18
N ARG A 23 -17.96 17.38 -2.54
CA ARG A 23 -17.16 17.74 -1.36
C ARG A 23 -17.44 16.80 -0.19
N ASP A 24 -16.37 16.34 0.46
CA ASP A 24 -16.47 15.49 1.65
C ASP A 24 -17.27 16.18 2.75
N HIS A 25 -18.14 15.41 3.40
CA HIS A 25 -19.09 15.93 4.37
C HIS A 25 -18.41 16.44 5.66
N ASN A 26 -17.23 15.91 6.03
CA ASN A 26 -16.44 16.36 7.19
C ASN A 26 -14.98 15.87 7.18
N ALA A 27 -14.02 16.78 6.96
CA ALA A 27 -12.58 16.46 6.96
C ALA A 27 -12.06 15.93 8.31
N THR A 28 -12.62 16.39 9.44
CA THR A 28 -12.23 15.90 10.78
C THR A 28 -12.55 14.42 10.94
N LEU A 29 -13.66 13.95 10.37
CA LEU A 29 -14.07 12.55 10.45
C LEU A 29 -13.19 11.66 9.57
N VAL A 30 -12.73 12.17 8.41
CA VAL A 30 -11.74 11.48 7.56
C VAL A 30 -10.42 11.30 8.31
N VAL A 31 -9.93 12.35 8.98
CA VAL A 31 -8.70 12.29 9.77
C VAL A 31 -8.84 11.28 10.92
N LEU A 32 -9.95 11.34 11.67
CA LEU A 32 -10.22 10.39 12.75
C LEU A 32 -10.28 8.95 12.23
N GLY A 33 -10.99 8.71 11.13
CA GLY A 33 -11.06 7.40 10.49
C GLY A 33 -9.67 6.91 10.05
N THR A 34 -8.83 7.80 9.55
CA THR A 34 -7.45 7.49 9.15
C THR A 34 -6.59 7.06 10.35
N PHE A 35 -6.70 7.73 11.49
CA PHE A 35 -5.99 7.32 12.72
C PHE A 35 -6.46 5.95 13.23
N ILE A 36 -7.76 5.68 13.18
CA ILE A 36 -8.31 4.36 13.54
C ILE A 36 -7.77 3.29 12.59
N LEU A 37 -7.77 3.56 11.27
CA LEU A 37 -7.25 2.63 10.28
C LEU A 37 -5.74 2.40 10.42
N TRP A 38 -4.96 3.41 10.79
CA TRP A 38 -3.55 3.25 11.12
C TRP A 38 -3.39 2.25 12.26
N PHE A 39 -4.12 2.44 13.36
CA PHE A 39 -4.09 1.51 14.49
C PHE A 39 -4.48 0.08 14.08
N VAL A 40 -5.52 -0.06 13.25
CA VAL A 40 -5.94 -1.36 12.71
C VAL A 40 -4.85 -1.98 11.84
N TRP A 41 -4.12 -1.19 11.04
CA TRP A 41 -3.02 -1.69 10.21
C TRP A 41 -1.84 -2.22 11.02
N TYR A 42 -1.63 -1.72 12.24
CA TYR A 42 -0.68 -2.30 13.19
C TYR A 42 -1.16 -3.67 13.70
N GLY A 43 -2.46 -3.87 13.85
CA GLY A 43 -3.04 -5.18 14.09
C GLY A 43 -2.92 -6.11 12.87
N PHE A 44 -3.00 -5.57 11.65
CA PHE A 44 -2.94 -6.34 10.42
C PHE A 44 -1.51 -6.79 10.06
N ASN A 45 -0.57 -5.84 9.94
CA ASN A 45 0.79 -6.12 9.47
C ASN A 45 1.62 -6.82 10.58
N PRO A 46 1.97 -6.19 11.70
CA PRO A 46 2.61 -6.86 12.83
C PRO A 46 1.83 -8.05 13.40
N GLY A 47 0.49 -8.01 13.41
CA GLY A 47 -0.32 -9.12 13.92
C GLY A 47 -0.43 -10.33 12.98
N SER A 48 0.00 -10.21 11.72
CA SER A 48 0.09 -11.37 10.80
C SER A 48 1.11 -12.42 11.27
N PHE A 49 1.96 -12.07 12.24
CA PHE A 49 2.83 -13.03 12.91
C PHE A 49 2.05 -13.78 13.99
N ASN A 50 1.63 -15.01 13.70
CA ASN A 50 0.91 -15.89 14.62
C ASN A 50 1.71 -16.29 15.88
N LYS A 51 3.02 -15.98 15.92
CA LYS A 51 3.92 -16.29 17.03
C LYS A 51 4.90 -15.13 17.24
N ILE A 52 4.94 -14.58 18.44
CA ILE A 52 5.85 -13.48 18.82
C ILE A 52 7.11 -14.02 19.53
N SER A 53 6.94 -15.05 20.36
CA SER A 53 8.01 -15.80 21.00
C SER A 53 7.74 -17.30 20.83
N ASP A 54 8.69 -18.01 20.24
CA ASP A 54 8.75 -19.49 20.33
C ASP A 54 9.91 -19.83 21.28
N PHE A 55 9.64 -20.60 22.32
CA PHE A 55 10.68 -21.24 23.12
C PHE A 55 11.11 -22.55 22.43
N TYR A 56 12.08 -22.50 21.52
CA TYR A 56 12.69 -23.72 21.00
C TYR A 56 13.69 -24.28 22.03
N THR A 57 13.54 -25.57 22.38
CA THR A 57 14.33 -26.27 23.41
C THR A 57 15.78 -26.55 23.00
N SER A 58 16.20 -26.22 21.78
CA SER A 58 17.61 -26.31 21.37
C SER A 58 17.87 -25.46 20.13
N GLY A 59 18.87 -24.57 20.21
CA GLY A 59 19.37 -23.77 19.09
C GLY A 59 18.90 -22.30 19.12
N ASN A 60 19.88 -21.40 19.00
CA ASN A 60 19.79 -19.93 18.93
C ASN A 60 18.37 -19.35 18.85
N HIS A 61 17.95 -18.69 19.92
CA HIS A 61 16.66 -18.01 20.05
C HIS A 61 16.46 -16.94 18.95
N TYR A 62 15.86 -17.31 17.82
CA TYR A 62 15.32 -16.33 16.86
C TYR A 62 13.84 -16.13 17.17
N GLY A 63 13.54 -15.32 18.19
CA GLY A 63 12.17 -14.86 18.38
C GLY A 63 11.75 -13.96 17.21
N GLN A 64 10.53 -14.12 16.73
CA GLN A 64 9.95 -13.32 15.63
C GLN A 64 9.70 -11.85 16.03
N TRP A 65 10.04 -11.45 17.27
CA TRP A 65 9.96 -10.08 17.77
C TRP A 65 10.71 -9.08 16.90
N SER A 66 11.85 -9.47 16.31
CA SER A 66 12.61 -8.60 15.39
C SER A 66 11.82 -8.35 14.10
N ALA A 67 11.18 -9.39 13.55
CA ALA A 67 10.35 -9.29 12.36
C ALA A 67 9.06 -8.50 12.62
N VAL A 68 8.41 -8.67 13.78
CA VAL A 68 7.25 -7.88 14.21
C VAL A 68 7.61 -6.40 14.35
N GLY A 69 8.71 -6.08 15.04
CA GLY A 69 9.19 -4.71 15.21
C GLY A 69 9.56 -4.06 13.88
N ARG A 70 10.28 -4.79 13.00
CA ARG A 70 10.60 -4.34 11.64
C ARG A 70 9.33 -4.03 10.86
N THR A 71 8.35 -4.93 10.91
CA THR A 71 7.07 -4.78 10.21
C THR A 71 6.31 -3.54 10.66
N ALA A 72 6.31 -3.22 11.96
CA ALA A 72 5.71 -1.99 12.48
C ALA A 72 6.44 -0.73 11.93
N VAL A 73 7.78 -0.75 11.96
CA VAL A 73 8.61 0.37 11.48
C VAL A 73 8.42 0.60 9.97
N THR A 74 8.53 -0.45 9.16
CA THR A 74 8.36 -0.35 7.70
C THR A 74 6.95 0.09 7.32
N THR A 75 5.93 -0.33 8.08
CA THR A 75 4.54 0.08 7.83
C THR A 75 4.38 1.58 8.00
N THR A 76 4.85 2.13 9.11
CA THR A 76 4.78 3.58 9.37
C THR A 76 5.66 4.38 8.41
N LEU A 77 6.88 3.92 8.12
CA LEU A 77 7.74 4.62 7.16
C LEU A 77 7.13 4.68 5.76
N ALA A 78 6.55 3.58 5.26
CA ALA A 78 5.89 3.57 3.96
C ALA A 78 4.64 4.46 3.94
N GLY A 79 3.81 4.40 5.00
CA GLY A 79 2.62 5.26 5.11
C GLY A 79 2.97 6.75 5.15
N CYS A 80 3.93 7.15 5.99
CA CYS A 80 4.39 8.54 6.08
C CYS A 80 5.03 9.01 4.77
N ALA A 81 5.87 8.19 4.14
CA ALA A 81 6.48 8.52 2.85
C ALA A 81 5.42 8.71 1.76
N SER A 82 4.40 7.84 1.73
CA SER A 82 3.27 7.94 0.81
C SER A 82 2.42 9.19 1.07
N ALA A 83 2.16 9.52 2.34
CA ALA A 83 1.44 10.73 2.73
C ALA A 83 2.15 12.01 2.27
N LEU A 84 3.46 12.12 2.54
CA LEU A 84 4.26 13.27 2.10
C LEU A 84 4.35 13.35 0.58
N THR A 85 4.55 12.23 -0.09
CA THR A 85 4.61 12.19 -1.56
C THR A 85 3.27 12.61 -2.16
N THR A 86 2.15 12.18 -1.57
CA THR A 86 0.81 12.58 -2.02
C THR A 86 0.56 14.06 -1.77
N LEU A 87 0.95 14.56 -0.59
CA LEU A 87 0.87 15.96 -0.20
C LEU A 87 1.59 16.86 -1.22
N PHE A 88 2.88 16.62 -1.47
CA PHE A 88 3.66 17.42 -2.42
C PHE A 88 3.24 17.17 -3.87
N GLY A 89 2.94 15.92 -4.24
CA GLY A 89 2.52 15.56 -5.60
C GLY A 89 1.19 16.22 -6.00
N LYS A 90 0.20 16.21 -5.12
CA LYS A 90 -1.07 16.92 -5.34
C LYS A 90 -0.87 18.42 -5.33
N TRP A 91 -0.07 18.96 -4.41
CA TRP A 91 0.24 20.39 -4.41
C TRP A 91 0.86 20.86 -5.74
N ILE A 92 1.77 20.10 -6.34
CA ILE A 92 2.35 20.43 -7.65
C ILE A 92 1.28 20.42 -8.77
N LEU A 93 0.29 19.53 -8.69
CA LEU A 93 -0.73 19.36 -9.73
C LEU A 93 -1.90 20.35 -9.60
N THR A 94 -2.33 20.65 -8.38
CA THR A 94 -3.54 21.42 -8.09
C THR A 94 -3.26 22.78 -7.47
N SER A 95 -2.02 23.04 -7.02
CA SER A 95 -1.61 24.22 -6.24
C SER A 95 -2.36 24.40 -4.92
N HIS A 96 -3.06 23.37 -4.44
CA HIS A 96 -3.82 23.40 -3.18
C HIS A 96 -3.40 22.25 -2.26
N TRP A 97 -3.46 22.49 -0.96
CA TRP A 97 -3.23 21.47 0.06
C TRP A 97 -4.57 20.95 0.55
N ASP A 98 -4.81 19.65 0.40
CA ASP A 98 -6.00 18.97 0.91
C ASP A 98 -5.59 17.86 1.88
N VAL A 99 -6.19 17.86 3.06
CA VAL A 99 -5.92 16.86 4.11
C VAL A 99 -6.50 15.50 3.72
N THR A 100 -7.61 15.47 2.97
CA THR A 100 -8.27 14.22 2.56
C THR A 100 -7.36 13.42 1.61
N ASP A 101 -6.72 14.09 0.66
CA ASP A 101 -5.74 13.51 -0.24
C ASP A 101 -4.55 12.90 0.52
N VAL A 102 -4.08 13.57 1.58
CA VAL A 102 -2.97 13.09 2.42
C VAL A 102 -3.38 11.84 3.19
N CYS A 103 -4.58 11.83 3.76
CA CYS A 103 -5.16 10.69 4.43
C CYS A 103 -5.29 9.49 3.47
N SER A 104 -5.79 9.71 2.26
CA SER A 104 -5.85 8.66 1.22
C SER A 104 -4.45 8.17 0.82
N GLY A 105 -3.49 9.07 0.68
CA GLY A 105 -2.08 8.75 0.42
C GLY A 105 -1.46 7.88 1.51
N LEU A 106 -1.68 8.23 2.78
CA LEU A 106 -1.20 7.48 3.93
C LEU A 106 -1.72 6.03 3.93
N LEU A 107 -3.04 5.88 3.75
CA LEU A 107 -3.71 4.58 3.69
C LEU A 107 -3.26 3.75 2.48
N GLY A 108 -3.04 4.40 1.32
CA GLY A 108 -2.47 3.75 0.14
C GLY A 108 -1.06 3.21 0.38
N GLY A 109 -0.24 3.92 1.15
CA GLY A 109 1.09 3.46 1.55
C GLY A 109 1.05 2.24 2.46
N PHE A 110 0.11 2.21 3.43
CA PHE A 110 -0.10 1.03 4.27
C PHE A 110 -0.58 -0.18 3.46
N ALA A 111 -1.50 0.02 2.51
CA ALA A 111 -1.94 -1.04 1.61
C ALA A 111 -0.78 -1.60 0.77
N ALA A 112 0.03 -0.72 0.16
CA ALA A 112 1.14 -1.14 -0.69
C ALA A 112 2.22 -1.94 0.05
N ILE A 113 2.59 -1.52 1.26
CA ILE A 113 3.67 -2.19 2.01
C ILE A 113 3.23 -3.51 2.64
N THR A 114 1.93 -3.80 2.70
CA THR A 114 1.35 -4.97 3.37
C THR A 114 1.97 -6.29 2.89
N ALA A 115 2.26 -6.41 1.58
CA ALA A 115 2.86 -7.63 1.02
C ALA A 115 4.35 -7.83 1.36
N GLY A 116 5.06 -6.74 1.70
CA GLY A 116 6.52 -6.74 1.86
C GLY A 116 7.06 -6.29 3.21
N CYS A 117 6.20 -5.86 4.13
CA CYS A 117 6.56 -5.19 5.37
C CYS A 117 7.53 -5.99 6.27
N SER A 118 7.47 -7.32 6.23
CA SER A 118 8.35 -8.18 7.02
C SER A 118 9.71 -8.47 6.39
N VAL A 119 9.85 -8.27 5.08
CA VAL A 119 10.98 -8.74 4.27
C VAL A 119 11.81 -7.62 3.63
N VAL A 120 11.39 -6.36 3.77
CA VAL A 120 12.14 -5.20 3.26
C VAL A 120 12.86 -4.44 4.38
N GLU A 121 13.92 -3.74 4.00
CA GLU A 121 14.64 -2.82 4.87
C GLU A 121 13.84 -1.51 5.10
N PRO A 122 14.01 -0.81 6.23
CA PRO A 122 13.33 0.46 6.52
C PRO A 122 13.49 1.53 5.42
N TRP A 123 14.69 1.65 4.83
CA TRP A 123 14.93 2.60 3.74
C TRP A 123 14.17 2.22 2.46
N ALA A 124 14.03 0.92 2.18
CA ALA A 124 13.30 0.44 1.01
C ALA A 124 11.79 0.63 1.18
N ALA A 125 11.28 0.57 2.41
CA ALA A 125 9.87 0.87 2.72
C ALA A 125 9.49 2.32 2.37
N ILE A 126 10.40 3.28 2.56
CA ILE A 126 10.20 4.68 2.16
C ILE A 126 10.01 4.78 0.64
N ILE A 127 10.86 4.10 -0.14
CA ILE A 127 10.77 4.07 -1.60
C ILE A 127 9.46 3.42 -2.05
N CYS A 128 9.06 2.31 -1.41
CA CYS A 128 7.78 1.66 -1.70
C CYS A 128 6.60 2.61 -1.42
N GLY A 129 6.65 3.39 -0.34
CA GLY A 129 5.66 4.42 -0.03
C GLY A 129 5.59 5.53 -1.09
N PHE A 130 6.73 6.01 -1.57
CA PHE A 130 6.79 6.99 -2.67
C PHE A 130 6.15 6.47 -3.96
N VAL A 131 6.47 5.21 -4.34
CA VAL A 131 5.89 4.57 -5.52
C VAL A 131 4.39 4.35 -5.35
N ALA A 132 3.94 3.94 -4.16
CA ALA A 132 2.53 3.77 -3.85
C ALA A 132 1.73 5.07 -4.05
N ALA A 133 2.22 6.19 -3.51
CA ALA A 133 1.61 7.50 -3.71
C ALA A 133 1.58 7.93 -5.18
N SER A 134 2.65 7.68 -5.92
CA SER A 134 2.73 8.00 -7.35
C SER A 134 1.70 7.21 -8.16
N VAL A 135 1.56 5.91 -7.86
CA VAL A 135 0.53 5.05 -8.47
C VAL A 135 -0.86 5.53 -8.08
N LEU A 136 -1.10 5.87 -6.82
CA LEU A 136 -2.39 6.40 -6.36
C LEU A 136 -2.81 7.66 -7.12
N ILE A 137 -1.91 8.65 -7.21
CA ILE A 137 -2.17 9.90 -7.95
C ILE A 137 -2.47 9.59 -9.43
N CYS A 138 -1.70 8.70 -10.05
CA CYS A 138 -1.92 8.29 -11.43
C CYS A 138 -3.28 7.61 -11.63
N CYS A 139 -3.63 6.66 -10.75
CA CYS A 139 -4.91 5.97 -10.76
C CYS A 139 -6.09 6.93 -10.55
N ASN A 140 -5.95 7.91 -9.66
CA ASN A 140 -6.97 8.94 -9.45
C ASN A 140 -7.19 9.79 -10.71
N ASN A 141 -6.11 10.28 -11.31
CA ASN A 141 -6.18 11.06 -12.56
C ASN A 141 -6.75 10.22 -13.72
N LEU A 142 -6.42 8.94 -13.79
CA LEU A 142 -6.95 8.03 -14.79
C LEU A 142 -8.45 7.79 -14.59
N ALA A 143 -8.88 7.54 -13.35
CA ALA A 143 -10.29 7.37 -13.00
C ALA A 143 -11.13 8.58 -13.41
N GLU A 144 -10.62 9.79 -13.19
CA GLU A 144 -11.28 11.01 -13.65
C GLU A 144 -11.39 11.08 -15.18
N LYS A 145 -10.34 10.70 -15.91
CA LYS A 145 -10.35 10.68 -17.39
C LYS A 145 -11.33 9.65 -17.94
N VAL A 146 -11.45 8.48 -17.33
CA VAL A 146 -12.38 7.42 -17.75
C VAL A 146 -13.79 7.59 -17.19
N LYS A 147 -14.06 8.70 -16.49
CA LYS A 147 -15.34 8.99 -15.83
C LYS A 147 -15.78 7.91 -14.84
N TYR A 148 -14.81 7.29 -14.18
CA TYR A 148 -15.03 6.31 -13.13
C TYR A 148 -15.16 7.03 -11.78
N ASP A 149 -16.34 6.97 -11.18
CA ASP A 149 -16.63 7.67 -9.93
C ASP A 149 -16.63 6.69 -8.76
N ASP A 150 -15.48 6.50 -8.12
CA ASP A 150 -15.39 5.80 -6.85
C ASP A 150 -15.58 6.78 -5.67
N PRO A 151 -16.68 6.70 -4.90
CA PRO A 151 -16.95 7.59 -3.78
C PRO A 151 -15.88 7.59 -2.69
N LEU A 152 -15.22 6.45 -2.51
CA LEU A 152 -14.27 6.22 -1.43
C LEU A 152 -12.82 6.18 -1.95
N GLY A 153 -12.64 6.25 -3.28
CA GLY A 153 -11.35 5.98 -3.92
C GLY A 153 -10.82 4.57 -3.62
N ALA A 154 -11.70 3.64 -3.22
CA ALA A 154 -11.32 2.32 -2.70
C ALA A 154 -10.64 1.46 -3.76
N ALA A 155 -11.06 1.55 -5.03
CA ALA A 155 -10.47 0.82 -6.13
C ALA A 155 -9.05 1.31 -6.44
N GLN A 156 -8.81 2.62 -6.40
CA GLN A 156 -7.50 3.23 -6.61
C GLN A 156 -6.58 2.95 -5.43
N LEU A 157 -7.11 3.00 -4.21
CA LEU A 157 -6.36 2.79 -2.98
C LEU A 157 -6.01 1.33 -2.74
N HIS A 158 -6.95 0.40 -2.87
CA HIS A 158 -6.69 -1.03 -2.63
C HIS A 158 -6.19 -1.74 -3.89
N GLY A 159 -6.84 -1.51 -5.03
CA GLY A 159 -6.45 -2.12 -6.31
C GLY A 159 -5.17 -1.48 -6.85
N GLY A 160 -5.16 -0.16 -7.02
CA GLY A 160 -4.00 0.58 -7.55
C GLY A 160 -2.76 0.45 -6.66
N CYS A 161 -2.86 0.83 -5.38
CA CYS A 161 -1.70 0.70 -4.48
C CYS A 161 -1.36 -0.76 -4.15
N GLY A 162 -2.31 -1.70 -4.20
CA GLY A 162 -2.02 -3.13 -4.08
C GLY A 162 -1.15 -3.64 -5.23
N LEU A 163 -1.43 -3.20 -6.46
CA LEU A 163 -0.58 -3.47 -7.62
C LEU A 163 0.79 -2.78 -7.49
N GLY A 164 0.81 -1.52 -7.05
CA GLY A 164 2.04 -0.78 -6.76
C GLY A 164 2.86 -1.40 -5.62
N GLY A 165 2.21 -2.09 -4.68
CA GLY A 165 2.83 -2.77 -3.55
C GLY A 165 3.83 -3.83 -3.99
N ASN A 166 3.62 -4.47 -5.14
CA ASN A 166 4.55 -5.45 -5.74
C ASN A 166 5.96 -4.90 -5.98
N PHE A 167 6.15 -3.58 -5.91
CA PHE A 167 7.46 -2.95 -5.94
C PHE A 167 8.40 -3.43 -4.81
N TYR A 168 7.85 -3.95 -3.70
CA TYR A 168 8.66 -4.58 -2.65
C TYR A 168 9.47 -5.78 -3.17
N SER A 169 9.00 -6.45 -4.23
CA SER A 169 9.68 -7.59 -4.86
C SER A 169 11.01 -7.25 -5.51
N PHE A 170 11.34 -5.96 -5.64
CA PHE A 170 12.67 -5.51 -6.03
C PHE A 170 13.65 -5.46 -4.86
N PHE A 171 13.17 -5.18 -3.64
CA PHE A 171 13.99 -4.85 -2.46
C PHE A 171 13.90 -5.87 -1.32
N ALA A 172 13.15 -6.95 -1.47
CA ALA A 172 13.06 -8.00 -0.45
C ALA A 172 14.46 -8.55 -0.11
N SER A 173 14.86 -8.51 1.16
CA SER A 173 16.17 -8.92 1.64
C SER A 173 16.23 -10.43 1.87
N GLU A 174 17.28 -11.09 1.39
CA GLU A 174 17.47 -12.53 1.56
C GLU A 174 17.46 -12.94 3.04
N LYS A 175 18.15 -12.16 3.88
CA LYS A 175 18.24 -12.38 5.32
C LYS A 175 16.85 -12.41 5.96
N TYR A 176 16.00 -11.46 5.62
CA TYR A 176 14.67 -11.33 6.20
C TYR A 176 13.68 -12.34 5.63
N VAL A 177 13.80 -12.70 4.35
CA VAL A 177 13.00 -13.79 3.77
C VAL A 177 13.33 -15.12 4.46
N ARG A 178 14.60 -15.40 4.76
CA ARG A 178 15.03 -16.59 5.50
C ARG A 178 14.55 -16.60 6.95
N GLU A 179 14.55 -15.43 7.60
CA GLU A 179 14.06 -15.25 8.98
C GLU A 179 12.54 -15.49 9.10
N VAL A 180 11.77 -15.00 8.13
CA VAL A 180 10.29 -15.07 8.14
C VAL A 180 9.78 -16.38 7.54
N TYR A 181 10.47 -16.93 6.54
CA TYR A 181 10.05 -18.13 5.80
C TYR A 181 11.16 -19.21 5.74
N PRO A 182 11.55 -19.81 6.88
CA PRO A 182 12.68 -20.73 6.94
C PRO A 182 12.49 -22.02 6.12
N SER A 183 11.24 -22.47 5.92
CA SER A 183 10.92 -23.74 5.24
C SER A 183 10.59 -23.59 3.75
N ARG A 184 10.77 -22.41 3.15
CA ARG A 184 10.44 -22.15 1.74
C ARG A 184 11.70 -21.87 0.92
N PRO A 185 11.69 -22.19 -0.39
CA PRO A 185 12.79 -21.82 -1.27
C PRO A 185 12.96 -20.29 -1.25
N VAL A 186 14.17 -19.84 -0.97
CA VAL A 186 14.47 -18.42 -0.74
C VAL A 186 14.34 -17.67 -2.07
N ARG A 187 13.33 -16.81 -2.14
CA ARG A 187 13.07 -15.91 -3.26
C ARG A 187 13.08 -14.51 -2.70
N TYR A 188 14.02 -13.70 -3.15
CA TYR A 188 14.28 -12.37 -2.63
C TYR A 188 14.43 -11.38 -3.78
N GLY A 189 14.65 -10.12 -3.44
CA GLY A 189 14.50 -9.00 -4.35
C GLY A 189 15.42 -9.07 -5.56
N LEU A 190 14.92 -8.64 -6.72
CA LEU A 190 15.72 -8.57 -7.96
C LEU A 190 17.01 -7.77 -7.74
N PHE A 191 16.92 -6.61 -7.07
CA PHE A 191 18.09 -5.75 -6.79
C PHE A 191 18.92 -6.23 -5.60
N MET A 192 18.43 -7.20 -4.84
CA MET A 192 19.14 -7.82 -3.72
C MET A 192 19.92 -9.08 -4.16
N GLY A 193 19.90 -9.42 -5.46
CA GLY A 193 20.59 -10.60 -6.01
C GLY A 193 19.71 -11.86 -6.13
N GLY A 194 18.41 -11.77 -5.79
CA GLY A 194 17.48 -12.91 -5.77
C GLY A 194 16.90 -13.32 -7.12
N GLY A 195 17.30 -12.63 -8.19
CA GLY A 195 16.85 -12.86 -9.56
C GLY A 195 15.39 -12.43 -9.83
N GLY A 196 14.88 -12.73 -11.03
CA GLY A 196 13.54 -12.30 -11.47
C GLY A 196 12.37 -13.16 -11.01
N ARG A 197 12.61 -14.23 -10.24
CA ARG A 197 11.57 -15.21 -9.88
C ARG A 197 10.52 -14.64 -8.92
N LEU A 198 10.92 -13.77 -7.99
CA LEU A 198 9.98 -13.12 -7.08
C LEU A 198 9.08 -12.15 -7.85
N LEU A 199 9.66 -11.37 -8.78
CA LEU A 199 8.91 -10.46 -9.64
C LEU A 199 7.94 -11.21 -10.56
N ALA A 200 8.39 -12.29 -11.21
CA ALA A 200 7.55 -13.11 -12.07
C ALA A 200 6.35 -13.73 -11.33
N ALA A 201 6.55 -14.19 -10.08
CA ALA A 201 5.47 -14.70 -9.26
C ALA A 201 4.40 -13.63 -8.98
N HIS A 202 4.81 -12.39 -8.70
CA HIS A 202 3.87 -11.29 -8.49
C HIS A 202 3.14 -10.89 -9.77
N ILE A 203 3.82 -10.88 -10.92
CA ILE A 203 3.15 -10.62 -12.22
C ILE A 203 2.08 -11.67 -12.49
N ILE A 204 2.38 -12.96 -12.26
CA ILE A 204 1.40 -14.04 -12.42
C ILE A 204 0.23 -13.84 -11.44
N GLN A 205 0.51 -13.50 -10.19
CA GLN A 205 -0.53 -13.23 -9.19
C GLN A 205 -1.47 -12.10 -9.63
N ILE A 206 -0.92 -11.01 -10.18
CA ILE A 206 -1.72 -9.91 -10.73
C ILE A 206 -2.62 -10.40 -11.85
N LEU A 207 -2.08 -11.17 -12.80
CA LEU A 207 -2.85 -11.70 -13.92
C LEU A 207 -3.99 -12.61 -13.47
N VAL A 208 -3.75 -13.44 -12.45
CA VAL A 208 -4.78 -14.31 -11.86
C VAL A 208 -5.86 -13.51 -11.14
N ILE A 209 -5.48 -12.49 -10.36
CA ILE A 209 -6.45 -11.65 -9.63
C ILE A 209 -7.29 -10.79 -10.58
N VAL A 210 -6.68 -10.28 -11.66
CA VAL A 210 -7.37 -9.42 -12.64
C VAL A 210 -8.21 -10.24 -13.63
N GLY A 211 -7.75 -11.44 -13.99
CA GLY A 211 -8.42 -12.31 -14.97
C GLY A 211 -9.41 -13.31 -14.40
N GLY A 212 -9.47 -13.47 -13.07
CA GLY A 212 -10.39 -14.36 -12.36
C GLY A 212 -11.68 -13.71 -11.89
#